data_AF-A0AA41DBP0-F1
#
_entry.id   AF-A0AA41DBP0-F1
#
_cell.length_a   1.000
_cell.length_b   1.000
_cell.length_c   1.000
_cell.angle_alpha   90.00
_cell.angle_beta   90.00
_cell.angle_gamma   90.00
#
_symmetry.space_group_name_H-M   'P 1'
#
loop_
_entity.id
_entity.type
_entity.pdbx_description
1 polymer ?
#
loop_
_entity_poly.entity_id
_entity_poly.type
_entity_poly.pdbx_seq_one_letter_code
_entity_poly.pdbx_strand_id
1 'polypeptide(L)'
;MPEFRGRYSTAIGAERALRRYGGGTLDATLDDKFTPVTASLARRGDIIMSGGLLGICLGLHLVAVGQEGEREGLIRIARSAWDQPLAWRVG
;
A
#
# COMPACT_ATOMS: atom_id res chain seq x y z
N MET A 1 -3.05 -8.90 -9.81
CA MET A 1 -2.56 -9.91 -8.86
C MET A 1 -3.64 -10.96 -8.51
N PRO A 2 -4.03 -11.86 -9.43
CA PRO A 2 -4.95 -12.97 -9.12
C PRO A 2 -4.41 -13.95 -8.05
N GLU A 3 -3.10 -14.07 -7.94
CA GLU A 3 -2.39 -15.05 -7.10
C GLU A 3 -2.60 -14.88 -5.59
N PHE A 4 -2.96 -13.67 -5.12
CA PHE A 4 -3.31 -13.42 -3.71
C PHE A 4 -4.82 -13.44 -3.43
N ARG A 5 -5.65 -13.26 -4.46
CA ARG A 5 -7.10 -13.07 -4.30
C ARG A 5 -7.74 -14.33 -3.73
N GLY A 6 -8.48 -14.17 -2.63
CA GLY A 6 -9.19 -15.27 -1.97
C GLY A 6 -8.28 -16.28 -1.25
N ARG A 7 -6.98 -15.98 -1.08
CA ARG A 7 -6.02 -16.89 -0.42
C ARG A 7 -5.88 -16.64 1.08
N TYR A 8 -6.49 -15.59 1.61
CA TYR A 8 -6.44 -15.22 3.02
C TYR A 8 -7.73 -14.51 3.45
N SER A 9 -8.08 -14.65 4.73
CA SER A 9 -9.18 -13.95 5.41
C SER A 9 -8.79 -13.40 6.78
N THR A 10 -7.54 -13.64 7.22
CA THR A 10 -7.00 -13.22 8.51
C THR A 10 -5.64 -12.56 8.31
N ALA A 11 -5.19 -11.77 9.30
CA ALA A 11 -3.88 -11.12 9.25
C ALA A 11 -2.72 -12.13 9.10
N ILE A 12 -2.73 -13.20 9.91
CA ILE A 12 -1.72 -14.28 9.81
C ILE A 12 -1.78 -14.96 8.43
N GLY A 13 -2.98 -15.16 7.89
CA GLY A 13 -3.16 -15.70 6.54
C GLY A 13 -2.57 -14.78 5.47
N ALA A 14 -2.73 -13.47 5.60
CA ALA A 14 -2.17 -12.48 4.69
C ALA A 14 -0.63 -12.52 4.71
N GLU A 15 -0.01 -12.57 5.90
CA GLU A 15 1.45 -12.71 6.04
C GLU A 15 1.96 -13.98 5.35
N ARG A 16 1.30 -15.13 5.56
CA ARG A 16 1.65 -16.38 4.89
C ARG A 16 1.50 -16.29 3.38
N ALA A 17 0.49 -15.57 2.89
CA ALA A 17 0.30 -15.35 1.46
C ALA A 17 1.44 -14.50 0.86
N LEU A 18 1.91 -13.46 1.57
CA LEU A 18 3.08 -12.67 1.14
C LEU A 18 4.35 -13.52 1.06
N ARG A 19 4.60 -14.38 2.04
CA ARG A 19 5.76 -15.32 2.02
C ARG A 19 5.67 -16.37 0.92
N ARG A 20 4.46 -16.83 0.58
CA ARG A 20 4.26 -17.93 -0.37
C ARG A 20 4.17 -17.45 -1.82
N TYR A 21 3.57 -16.29 -2.07
CA TYR A 21 3.23 -15.81 -3.41
C TYR A 21 3.86 -14.46 -3.77
N GLY A 22 4.50 -13.79 -2.81
CA GLY A 22 5.17 -12.51 -2.99
C GLY A 22 6.63 -12.53 -2.50
N GLY A 23 7.17 -11.35 -2.25
CA GLY A 23 8.56 -11.14 -1.82
C GLY A 23 8.78 -11.30 -0.31
N GLY A 24 7.86 -11.94 0.43
CA GLY A 24 7.97 -12.13 1.89
C GLY A 24 7.35 -11.03 2.73
N THR A 25 7.54 -9.77 2.34
CA THR A 25 6.92 -8.59 2.95
C THR A 25 6.08 -7.83 1.92
N LEU A 26 5.26 -6.87 2.38
CA LEU A 26 4.37 -6.14 1.49
C LEU A 26 5.13 -5.23 0.53
N ASP A 27 6.13 -4.50 1.04
CA ASP A 27 7.03 -3.63 0.29
C ASP A 27 7.87 -4.41 -0.73
N ALA A 28 8.52 -5.51 -0.32
CA ALA A 28 9.27 -6.37 -1.25
C ALA A 28 8.35 -6.96 -2.34
N THR A 29 7.12 -7.35 -1.99
CA THR A 29 6.14 -7.83 -2.98
C THR A 29 5.75 -6.75 -3.99
N LEU A 30 5.76 -5.47 -3.61
CA LEU A 30 5.47 -4.36 -4.50
C LEU A 30 6.69 -4.00 -5.36
N ASP A 31 7.91 -4.07 -4.82
CA ASP A 31 9.16 -3.92 -5.58
C ASP A 31 9.26 -4.93 -6.73
N ASP A 32 8.82 -6.17 -6.49
CA ASP A 32 8.80 -7.21 -7.52
C ASP A 32 7.76 -6.97 -8.63
N LYS A 33 6.69 -6.20 -8.34
CA LYS A 33 5.49 -6.15 -9.19
C LYS A 33 5.27 -4.81 -9.87
N PHE A 34 5.86 -3.75 -9.34
CA PHE A 34 5.69 -2.39 -9.85
C PHE A 34 7.03 -1.69 -9.87
N THR A 35 7.15 -0.65 -10.68
CA THR A 35 8.37 0.15 -10.74
C THR A 35 8.42 1.09 -9.53
N PRO A 36 9.45 1.00 -8.66
CA PRO A 36 9.63 1.94 -7.57
C PRO A 36 9.83 3.37 -8.11
N VAL A 37 9.25 4.34 -7.43
CA VAL A 37 9.43 5.77 -7.75
C VAL A 37 9.65 6.56 -6.47
N THR A 38 10.36 7.69 -6.57
CA THR A 38 10.46 8.60 -5.43
C THR A 38 9.06 9.06 -5.02
N ALA A 39 8.76 9.04 -3.72
CA ALA A 39 7.43 9.41 -3.22
C ALA A 39 7.00 10.83 -3.63
N SER A 40 7.92 11.77 -3.81
CA SER A 40 7.65 13.12 -4.34
C SER A 40 7.22 13.14 -5.82
N LEU A 41 7.59 12.11 -6.59
CA LEU A 41 7.24 11.93 -8.00
C LEU A 41 5.99 11.07 -8.21
N ALA A 42 5.40 10.54 -7.14
CA ALA A 42 4.16 9.79 -7.22
C ALA A 42 3.04 10.63 -7.81
N ARG A 43 2.25 10.00 -8.69
CA ARG A 43 1.14 10.60 -9.45
C ARG A 43 -0.17 9.96 -9.02
N ARG A 44 -1.30 10.58 -9.42
CA ARG A 44 -2.62 9.99 -9.18
C ARG A 44 -2.67 8.57 -9.76
N GLY A 45 -3.09 7.60 -8.94
CA GLY A 45 -3.15 6.18 -9.30
C GLY A 45 -1.95 5.36 -8.85
N ASP A 46 -0.81 5.99 -8.54
CA ASP A 46 0.36 5.28 -7.99
C ASP A 46 0.05 4.72 -6.59
N ILE A 47 0.72 3.64 -6.24
CA ILE A 47 0.60 2.99 -4.93
C ILE A 47 1.55 3.69 -3.97
N ILE A 48 1.09 3.97 -2.75
CA ILE A 48 1.89 4.58 -1.69
C ILE A 48 1.78 3.72 -0.43
N MET A 49 2.90 3.49 0.22
CA MET A 49 2.94 2.99 1.59
C MET A 49 3.50 4.09 2.50
N SER A 50 2.81 4.41 3.59
CA SER A 50 3.21 5.47 4.54
C SER A 50 2.72 5.10 5.94
N GLY A 51 3.59 5.17 6.94
CA GLY A 51 3.23 4.82 8.33
C GLY A 51 2.64 3.41 8.47
N GLY A 52 3.09 2.45 7.67
CA GLY A 52 2.57 1.08 7.62
C GLY A 52 1.24 0.89 6.88
N LEU A 53 0.62 1.97 6.39
CA LEU A 53 -0.61 1.90 5.62
C LEU A 53 -0.32 1.89 4.12
N LEU A 54 -0.95 0.97 3.39
CA LEU A 54 -0.90 0.90 1.93
C LEU A 54 -2.16 1.52 1.33
N GLY A 55 -1.99 2.37 0.32
CA GLY A 55 -3.11 2.99 -0.37
C GLY A 55 -2.73 3.58 -1.73
N ILE A 56 -3.62 4.41 -2.26
CA ILE A 56 -3.50 5.01 -3.58
C ILE A 56 -3.27 6.51 -3.46
N CYS A 57 -2.33 7.02 -4.27
CA CYS A 57 -2.12 8.44 -4.46
C CYS A 57 -3.31 9.05 -5.20
N LEU A 58 -3.96 10.03 -4.58
CA LEU A 58 -5.05 10.83 -5.13
C LEU A 58 -4.63 12.31 -5.22
N GLY A 59 -3.48 12.55 -5.87
CA GLY A 59 -2.89 13.88 -6.03
C GLY A 59 -2.15 14.31 -4.77
N LEU A 60 -2.77 15.17 -3.96
CA LEU A 60 -2.19 15.68 -2.70
C LEU A 60 -2.47 14.81 -1.48
N HIS A 61 -3.11 13.65 -1.69
CA HIS A 61 -3.53 12.76 -0.60
C HIS A 61 -3.14 11.33 -0.92
N LEU A 62 -2.85 10.56 0.13
CA LEU A 62 -2.95 9.11 0.14
C LEU A 62 -4.36 8.74 0.63
N VAL A 63 -5.03 7.82 -0.07
CA VAL A 63 -6.26 7.19 0.40
C VAL A 63 -5.97 5.73 0.70
N ALA A 64 -6.14 5.33 1.96
CA ALA A 64 -5.82 3.98 2.45
C ALA A 64 -6.97 3.43 3.30
N VAL A 65 -6.99 2.11 3.50
CA VAL A 65 -7.86 1.49 4.51
C VAL A 65 -7.16 1.63 5.86
N GLY A 66 -7.86 2.15 6.86
CA GLY A 66 -7.33 2.36 8.19
C GLY A 66 -8.45 2.71 9.18
N GLN A 67 -8.07 3.36 10.27
CA GLN A 67 -8.97 3.79 11.33
C GLN A 67 -8.80 5.29 11.59
N GLU A 68 -9.90 6.01 11.70
CA GLU A 68 -9.96 7.42 12.08
C GLU A 68 -10.87 7.56 13.31
N GLY A 69 -10.27 7.81 14.48
CA GLY A 69 -10.96 7.74 15.77
C GLY A 69 -11.53 6.34 16.01
N GLU A 70 -12.84 6.25 16.21
CA GLU A 70 -13.58 4.99 16.42
C GLU A 70 -14.07 4.34 15.11
N ARG A 71 -13.77 4.95 13.94
CA ARG A 71 -14.31 4.51 12.65
C ARG A 71 -13.24 3.82 11.81
N GLU A 72 -13.48 2.56 11.49
CA GLU A 72 -12.75 1.85 10.44
C GLU A 72 -13.29 2.23 9.05
N GLY A 73 -12.39 2.33 8.06
CA GLY A 73 -12.77 2.59 6.68
C GLY A 73 -11.66 3.22 5.85
N LEU A 74 -12.07 4.00 4.85
CA LEU A 74 -11.13 4.78 4.05
C LEU A 74 -10.73 6.05 4.80
N ILE A 75 -9.42 6.23 4.99
CA ILE A 75 -8.85 7.43 5.56
C ILE A 75 -8.07 8.20 4.49
N ARG A 76 -7.92 9.52 4.70
CA ARG A 76 -7.19 10.41 3.80
C ARG A 76 -6.04 11.06 4.53
N ILE A 77 -4.82 10.82 4.07
CA ILE A 77 -3.60 11.38 4.65
C ILE A 77 -3.03 12.40 3.68
N ALA A 78 -2.87 13.65 4.12
CA ALA A 78 -2.24 14.69 3.31
C ALA A 78 -0.78 14.32 2.98
N ARG A 79 -0.31 14.68 1.79
CA ARG A 79 1.06 14.36 1.34
C ARG A 79 2.16 14.90 2.27
N SER A 80 1.91 16.05 2.90
CA SER A 80 2.80 16.65 3.89
C SER A 80 2.90 15.85 5.19
N ALA A 81 1.95 14.95 5.46
CA ALA A 81 1.89 14.10 6.64
C ALA A 81 2.28 12.65 6.34
N TRP A 82 2.85 12.37 5.17
CA TRP A 82 3.37 11.04 4.87
C TRP A 82 4.59 10.76 5.74
N ASP A 83 4.59 9.58 6.37
CA ASP A 83 5.64 9.09 7.25
C ASP A 83 6.39 7.96 6.55
N GLN A 84 7.69 8.18 6.33
CA GLN A 84 8.61 7.29 5.61
C GLN A 84 7.99 6.69 4.33
N PRO A 85 7.54 7.53 3.38
CA PRO A 85 6.76 7.03 2.26
C PRO A 85 7.59 6.24 1.24
N LEU A 86 7.06 5.08 0.87
CA LEU A 86 7.45 4.32 -0.32
C LEU A 86 6.39 4.49 -1.41
N ALA A 87 6.79 4.47 -2.68
CA ALA A 87 5.88 4.65 -3.79
C ALA A 87 6.23 3.79 -5.00
N TRP A 88 5.20 3.34 -5.71
CA TRP A 88 5.32 2.52 -6.91
C TRP A 88 4.41 3.01 -8.02
N ARG A 89 4.95 3.08 -9.24
CA ARG A 89 4.20 3.45 -10.44
C ARG A 89 3.21 2.36 -10.81
N VAL A 90 1.97 2.76 -11.02
CA VAL A 90 0.97 1.93 -11.72
C VAL A 90 0.89 2.44 -13.15
N GLY A 91 1.23 1.56 -14.10
CA GLY A 91 1.22 1.83 -15.54
C GLY A 91 -0.19 1.89 -16.11
#